data_AF-A0A016T6M2-F1
#
_entry.id   AF-A0A016T6M2-F1
#
_cell.length_a   1.000
_cell.length_b   1.000
_cell.length_c   1.000
_cell.angle_alpha   90.00
_cell.angle_beta   90.00
_cell.angle_gamma   90.00
#
_symmetry.space_group_name_H-M   'P 1'
#
loop_
_entity.id
_entity.type
_entity.pdbx_description
1 polymer ?
#
loop_
_entity_poly.entity_id
_entity_poly.type
_entity_poly.pdbx_seq_one_letter_code
_entity_poly.pdbx_strand_id
1 'polypeptide(L)'
;MGQDPLCRPKESSPSGRGYVGRIPNLRGRASRVSPLTAPLHPCHGRYNERPAPWTLLYADDIMLASEQKEDLQRQTQAGVHQGSALSPLLFILVMDAITRDLQRPAPWTLLYADDVMLASEQKEDLQRQTQAWSERLARFGLRLNVKKTEYMTTNLDELSTIQVDGNDLRRTDYFKYLGSTLSADGNLAHEVVARVNATWLKWRSMTGVLCDKNIADRFKSKVYRAVVRSVALYGVECWPATKEVERRLSVMETKMLRWTAFLTRADRIHNEKIRERLGIAAIADKLREIRLRWYGHVLRANEDTICKVGLDLEVPGKRPKGDRSNGGLTHFTPT
;
A
#
# COMPACT_ATOMS: atom_id res chain seq x y z
N MET A 1 -68.68 33.13 -22.14
CA MET A 1 -68.29 32.88 -23.54
C MET A 1 -66.98 32.10 -23.49
N GLY A 2 -66.99 30.77 -23.35
CA GLY A 2 -67.19 29.77 -24.40
C GLY A 2 -65.85 29.02 -24.55
N GLN A 3 -65.55 28.03 -23.69
CA GLN A 3 -65.75 26.57 -23.85
C GLN A 3 -64.51 25.85 -24.48
N ASP A 4 -63.92 24.94 -23.69
CA ASP A 4 -63.07 23.81 -24.15
C ASP A 4 -63.88 22.84 -25.06
N PRO A 5 -63.26 21.79 -25.64
CA PRO A 5 -63.31 20.52 -24.89
C PRO A 5 -62.06 19.62 -24.98
N LEU A 6 -61.92 18.84 -23.90
CA LEU A 6 -61.11 17.62 -23.76
C LEU A 6 -61.40 16.55 -24.82
N CYS A 7 -60.39 15.69 -25.07
CA CYS A 7 -60.60 14.24 -25.22
C CYS A 7 -59.36 13.43 -24.78
N ARG A 8 -59.55 12.54 -23.79
CA ARG A 8 -58.75 11.33 -23.44
C ARG A 8 -59.68 10.11 -23.72
N PRO A 9 -59.31 8.83 -23.54
CA PRO A 9 -58.03 8.09 -23.64
C PRO A 9 -58.18 6.75 -24.44
N LYS A 10 -57.13 5.93 -24.62
CA LYS A 10 -57.14 4.46 -24.31
C LYS A 10 -55.82 3.71 -24.64
N GLU A 11 -55.45 2.93 -23.63
CA GLU A 11 -54.59 1.74 -23.49
C GLU A 11 -54.08 1.00 -24.75
N SER A 12 -52.82 0.54 -24.71
CA SER A 12 -52.46 -0.89 -24.58
C SER A 12 -50.96 -1.13 -24.80
N SER A 13 -50.29 -1.71 -23.81
CA SER A 13 -49.06 -2.50 -24.01
C SER A 13 -49.44 -3.85 -24.65
N PRO A 14 -48.58 -4.46 -25.48
CA PRO A 14 -47.80 -5.57 -24.91
C PRO A 14 -46.37 -5.76 -25.51
N SER A 15 -45.51 -6.28 -24.64
CA SER A 15 -44.45 -7.29 -24.86
C SER A 15 -43.57 -7.24 -26.12
N GLY A 16 -42.25 -7.08 -25.86
CA GLY A 16 -41.24 -8.07 -26.26
C GLY A 16 -40.82 -8.14 -27.73
N ARG A 17 -39.63 -7.61 -28.04
CA ARG A 17 -38.69 -8.23 -29.00
C ARG A 17 -37.28 -7.64 -28.81
N GLY A 18 -36.32 -8.52 -28.54
CA GLY A 18 -34.91 -8.17 -28.42
C GLY A 18 -34.29 -7.77 -29.75
N TYR A 19 -33.27 -6.92 -29.68
CA TYR A 19 -32.36 -6.67 -30.79
C TYR A 19 -30.92 -6.93 -30.34
N VAL A 20 -30.38 -8.02 -30.87
CA VAL A 20 -28.97 -8.38 -30.93
C VAL A 20 -28.38 -7.66 -32.15
N GLY A 21 -27.39 -6.80 -31.94
CA GLY A 21 -26.58 -6.22 -33.01
C GLY A 21 -25.18 -6.83 -33.00
N ARG A 22 -24.86 -7.63 -34.01
CA ARG A 22 -23.59 -8.35 -34.21
C ARG A 22 -22.80 -7.69 -35.37
N ILE A 23 -21.58 -7.23 -35.08
CA ILE A 23 -20.26 -7.31 -35.79
C ILE A 23 -20.19 -7.15 -37.33
N PRO A 24 -19.13 -6.50 -37.87
CA PRO A 24 -18.06 -7.24 -38.59
C PRO A 24 -16.65 -6.76 -38.15
N ASN A 25 -15.74 -7.57 -37.61
CA ASN A 25 -14.86 -8.59 -38.22
C ASN A 25 -14.12 -8.15 -39.49
N LEU A 26 -12.83 -7.83 -39.34
CA LEU A 26 -11.81 -8.05 -40.36
C LEU A 26 -10.77 -9.03 -39.79
N ARG A 27 -10.73 -10.21 -40.42
CA ARG A 27 -9.74 -11.29 -40.25
C ARG A 27 -8.55 -11.06 -41.18
N GLY A 28 -7.40 -11.60 -40.76
CA GLY A 28 -6.33 -12.12 -41.62
C GLY A 28 -5.00 -11.39 -41.39
N ARG A 29 -3.86 -12.03 -41.11
CA ARG A 29 -3.45 -13.44 -41.24
C ARG A 29 -2.25 -13.69 -40.33
N ALA A 30 -2.12 -14.92 -39.86
CA ALA A 30 -0.99 -15.48 -39.13
C ALA A 30 0.10 -16.02 -40.08
N SER A 31 1.36 -16.05 -39.59
CA SER A 31 2.47 -16.98 -39.90
C SER A 31 3.60 -16.66 -38.88
N ARG A 32 3.85 -17.40 -37.80
CA ARG A 32 4.52 -18.71 -37.61
C ARG A 32 6.05 -18.69 -37.89
N VAL A 33 6.81 -19.23 -36.90
CA VAL A 33 8.16 -19.84 -36.93
C VAL A 33 9.38 -19.00 -36.42
N SER A 34 9.89 -19.37 -35.23
CA SER A 34 11.23 -19.09 -34.64
C SER A 34 12.33 -19.96 -35.31
N PRO A 35 13.63 -20.02 -34.90
CA PRO A 35 14.47 -19.18 -34.03
C PRO A 35 15.80 -18.77 -34.73
N LEU A 36 16.61 -17.86 -34.15
CA LEU A 36 18.03 -17.76 -34.49
C LEU A 36 18.87 -17.22 -33.32
N THR A 37 20.05 -17.80 -33.27
CA THR A 37 21.00 -17.96 -32.17
C THR A 37 22.06 -16.85 -32.16
N ALA A 38 22.38 -16.30 -30.97
CA ALA A 38 23.69 -15.77 -30.52
C ALA A 38 24.36 -14.57 -31.28
N PRO A 39 25.38 -13.87 -30.72
CA PRO A 39 26.14 -14.19 -29.51
C PRO A 39 26.30 -13.09 -28.45
N LEU A 40 26.55 -13.59 -27.24
CA LEU A 40 27.24 -12.96 -26.12
C LEU A 40 28.66 -12.52 -26.52
N HIS A 41 29.12 -11.36 -26.03
CA HIS A 41 30.42 -11.14 -25.39
C HIS A 41 30.55 -9.68 -24.88
N PRO A 42 31.47 -9.39 -23.93
CA PRO A 42 31.11 -8.75 -22.68
C PRO A 42 31.78 -7.38 -22.50
N CYS A 43 31.01 -6.37 -22.11
CA CYS A 43 31.61 -5.13 -21.59
C CYS A 43 31.83 -5.28 -20.09
N HIS A 44 33.06 -5.64 -19.74
CA HIS A 44 33.62 -5.48 -18.41
C HIS A 44 33.46 -4.03 -17.94
N GLY A 45 32.51 -3.80 -17.04
CA GLY A 45 32.47 -2.63 -16.17
C GLY A 45 32.46 -3.12 -14.73
N ARG A 46 33.62 -3.08 -14.07
CA ARG A 46 33.72 -3.36 -12.63
C ARG A 46 32.86 -2.34 -11.89
N TYR A 47 31.70 -2.76 -11.40
CA TYR A 47 30.98 -2.07 -10.35
C TYR A 47 31.34 -2.73 -9.03
N ASN A 48 32.40 -2.22 -8.40
CA ASN A 48 32.62 -2.40 -6.98
C ASN A 48 31.76 -1.36 -6.25
N GLU A 49 30.65 -1.83 -5.68
CA GLU A 49 30.21 -1.62 -4.30
C GLU A 49 28.72 -1.94 -4.21
N ARG A 50 28.43 -3.12 -3.64
CA ARG A 50 27.09 -3.67 -3.43
C ARG A 50 26.47 -2.98 -2.20
N PRO A 51 25.17 -2.63 -2.20
CA PRO A 51 24.46 -2.35 -0.95
C PRO A 51 24.51 -3.62 -0.08
N ALA A 52 24.60 -3.47 1.25
CA ALA A 52 24.58 -4.62 2.15
C ALA A 52 23.33 -5.48 1.90
N PRO A 53 23.47 -6.83 1.90
CA PRO A 53 22.33 -7.72 1.75
C PRO A 53 21.45 -7.59 3.00
N TRP A 54 20.16 -7.31 2.81
CA TRP A 54 19.17 -7.36 3.88
C TRP A 54 18.09 -8.35 3.46
N THR A 55 17.69 -9.20 4.40
CA THR A 55 16.56 -10.10 4.21
C THR A 55 15.49 -9.75 5.24
N LEU A 56 14.26 -9.56 4.74
CA LEU A 56 13.09 -9.09 5.47
C LEU A 56 12.05 -10.19 5.46
N LEU A 57 11.60 -10.62 6.63
CA LEU A 57 10.51 -11.55 6.82
C LEU A 57 9.29 -10.82 7.33
N TYR A 58 8.15 -11.18 6.77
CA TYR A 58 6.85 -10.76 7.20
C TYR A 58 5.98 -11.98 7.46
N ALA A 59 5.44 -12.08 8.68
CA ALA A 59 4.44 -13.08 9.04
C ALA A 59 3.09 -12.41 9.24
N ASP A 60 2.14 -12.74 8.37
CA ASP A 60 0.73 -12.37 8.47
C ASP A 60 -0.05 -13.54 9.09
N ASP A 61 -0.95 -13.26 10.02
CA ASP A 61 -1.80 -14.18 10.80
C ASP A 61 -1.11 -15.11 11.82
N ILE A 62 -1.44 -14.86 13.09
CA ILE A 62 -1.51 -15.91 14.10
C ILE A 62 -2.96 -16.40 14.16
N MET A 63 -3.23 -17.57 13.58
CA MET A 63 -4.57 -18.14 13.55
C MET A 63 -4.87 -18.84 14.89
N LEU A 64 -5.76 -18.27 15.70
CA LEU A 64 -6.42 -18.96 16.82
C LEU A 64 -7.72 -19.56 16.29
N ALA A 65 -7.74 -20.86 15.99
CA ALA A 65 -8.98 -21.58 15.73
C ALA A 65 -8.90 -23.03 16.21
N SER A 66 -9.77 -23.39 17.15
CA SER A 66 -10.34 -24.74 17.23
C SER A 66 -11.86 -24.59 17.31
N GLU A 67 -12.58 -25.06 16.29
CA GLU A 67 -14.03 -25.13 16.30
C GLU A 67 -14.45 -26.61 16.24
N GLN A 68 -15.05 -27.11 17.32
CA GLN A 68 -16.00 -28.22 17.26
C GLN A 68 -17.36 -27.70 17.73
N LYS A 69 -18.38 -28.07 16.97
CA LYS A 69 -19.75 -27.57 17.05
C LYS A 69 -20.53 -28.47 18.02
N GLU A 70 -21.08 -27.90 19.09
CA GLU A 70 -22.38 -28.27 19.65
C GLU A 70 -22.85 -27.21 20.67
N ASP A 71 -24.17 -26.99 20.70
CA ASP A 71 -24.85 -25.87 21.32
C ASP A 71 -24.92 -25.99 22.85
N LEU A 72 -24.04 -25.27 23.56
CA LEU A 72 -24.14 -24.95 24.99
C LEU A 72 -23.30 -23.68 25.23
N GLN A 73 -23.71 -22.78 26.14
CA GLN A 73 -23.02 -21.52 26.48
C GLN A 73 -21.49 -21.59 26.27
N ARG A 74 -20.99 -21.05 25.15
CA ARG A 74 -19.58 -21.17 24.77
C ARG A 74 -18.72 -20.36 25.73
N GLN A 75 -18.23 -20.99 26.80
CA GLN A 75 -17.02 -20.55 27.46
C GLN A 75 -15.89 -20.60 26.43
N THR A 76 -15.36 -19.46 26.05
CA THR A 76 -14.20 -19.38 25.17
C THR A 76 -13.03 -20.01 25.91
N GLN A 77 -12.64 -21.23 25.51
CA GLN A 77 -11.53 -21.96 26.13
C GLN A 77 -10.16 -21.40 25.75
N ALA A 78 -10.08 -20.67 24.63
CA ALA A 78 -8.87 -20.00 24.16
C ALA A 78 -9.22 -18.74 23.36
N GLY A 79 -8.31 -17.76 23.41
CA GLY A 79 -8.39 -16.52 22.65
C GLY A 79 -9.09 -15.36 23.38
N VAL A 80 -8.86 -14.15 22.87
CA VAL A 80 -9.49 -12.93 23.36
C VAL A 80 -10.75 -12.61 22.55
N HIS A 81 -11.77 -12.02 23.18
CA HIS A 81 -13.03 -11.73 22.50
C HIS A 81 -12.86 -10.60 21.47
N GLN A 82 -13.08 -10.89 20.19
CA GLN A 82 -13.03 -9.84 19.14
C GLN A 82 -14.13 -8.80 19.37
N GLY A 83 -13.78 -7.51 19.23
CA GLY A 83 -14.68 -6.39 19.50
C GLY A 83 -14.77 -5.95 20.96
N SER A 84 -14.11 -6.65 21.90
CA SER A 84 -13.91 -6.13 23.26
C SER A 84 -12.83 -5.05 23.27
N ALA A 85 -13.05 -3.97 24.03
CA ALA A 85 -12.11 -2.87 24.18
C ALA A 85 -10.80 -3.28 24.87
N LEU A 86 -10.81 -4.34 25.70
CA LEU A 86 -9.63 -4.82 26.43
C LEU A 86 -8.81 -5.84 25.66
N SER A 87 -9.44 -6.57 24.72
CA SER A 87 -8.79 -7.65 23.99
C SER A 87 -7.50 -7.25 23.27
N PRO A 88 -7.41 -6.07 22.60
CA PRO A 88 -6.16 -5.65 21.96
C PRO A 88 -5.01 -5.47 22.95
N LEU A 89 -5.28 -4.86 24.12
CA LEU A 89 -4.26 -4.65 25.15
C LEU A 89 -3.78 -5.98 25.73
N LEU A 90 -4.72 -6.88 26.05
CA LEU A 90 -4.38 -8.21 26.55
C LEU A 90 -3.54 -8.99 25.55
N PHE A 91 -3.90 -8.94 24.27
CA PHE A 91 -3.14 -9.59 23.22
C PHE A 91 -1.71 -9.04 23.12
N ILE A 92 -1.54 -7.71 23.11
CA ILE A 92 -0.21 -7.07 23.06
C ILE A 92 0.63 -7.44 24.28
N LEU A 93 0.04 -7.45 25.49
CA LEU A 93 0.76 -7.82 26.71
C LEU A 93 1.25 -9.28 26.68
N VAL A 94 0.41 -10.20 26.20
CA VAL A 94 0.78 -11.61 26.05
C VAL A 94 1.88 -11.75 24.99
N MET A 95 1.72 -11.12 23.83
CA MET A 95 2.72 -11.16 22.76
C MET A 95 4.06 -10.60 23.21
N ASP A 96 4.07 -9.47 23.92
CA ASP A 96 5.30 -8.90 24.50
C ASP A 96 5.94 -9.87 25.50
N ALA A 97 5.17 -10.41 26.44
CA ALA A 97 5.70 -11.30 27.46
C ALA A 97 6.30 -12.59 26.90
N ILE A 98 5.66 -13.24 25.91
CA ILE A 98 6.12 -14.52 25.38
C ILE A 98 7.27 -14.38 24.36
N THR A 99 7.45 -13.19 23.77
CA THR A 99 8.47 -12.95 22.73
C THR A 99 9.62 -12.05 23.19
N ARG A 100 9.58 -11.51 24.41
CA ARG A 100 10.54 -10.51 24.93
C ARG A 100 12.02 -10.81 24.68
N ASP A 101 12.45 -12.05 24.87
CA ASP A 101 13.84 -12.50 24.69
C ASP A 101 14.21 -12.79 23.23
N LEU A 102 13.22 -12.90 22.34
CA LEU A 102 13.43 -12.99 20.89
C LEU A 102 13.46 -11.62 20.21
N GLN A 103 12.84 -10.62 20.82
CA GLN A 103 12.79 -9.27 20.26
C GLN A 103 14.17 -8.63 20.24
N ARG A 104 14.56 -8.12 19.07
CA ARG A 104 15.74 -7.28 18.88
C ARG A 104 15.29 -5.82 18.79
N PRO A 105 16.13 -4.84 19.19
CA PRO A 105 15.78 -3.44 19.06
C PRO A 105 15.48 -3.07 17.61
N ALA A 106 14.74 -1.98 17.39
CA ALA A 106 14.50 -1.48 16.04
C ALA A 106 15.83 -1.25 15.30
N PRO A 107 15.89 -1.49 13.97
CA PRO A 107 14.80 -1.90 13.08
C PRO A 107 14.64 -3.42 12.92
N TRP A 108 15.33 -4.23 13.73
CA TRP A 108 15.50 -5.67 13.49
C TRP A 108 14.26 -6.51 13.78
N THR A 109 13.45 -6.09 14.75
CA THR A 109 12.16 -6.71 15.06
C THR A 109 11.12 -5.61 15.21
N LEU A 110 10.03 -5.69 14.44
CA LEU A 110 8.87 -4.83 14.59
C LEU A 110 7.62 -5.69 14.80
N LEU A 111 6.85 -5.36 15.83
CA LEU A 111 5.58 -6.01 16.12
C LEU A 111 4.45 -5.00 15.97
N TYR A 112 3.38 -5.41 15.30
CA TYR A 112 2.14 -4.66 15.23
C TYR A 112 0.96 -5.62 15.29
N ALA A 113 0.27 -5.68 16.43
CA ALA A 113 -0.73 -6.72 16.66
C ALA A 113 -0.15 -8.11 16.33
N ASP A 114 -0.76 -8.85 15.41
CA ASP A 114 -0.31 -10.16 14.96
C ASP A 114 0.78 -10.12 13.86
N ASP A 115 1.01 -8.94 13.27
CA ASP A 115 2.04 -8.74 12.24
C ASP A 115 3.43 -8.67 12.89
N VAL A 116 4.28 -9.63 12.56
CA VAL A 116 5.69 -9.65 12.99
C VAL A 116 6.60 -9.46 11.78
N MET A 117 7.49 -8.50 11.88
CA MET A 117 8.54 -8.24 10.90
C MET A 117 9.91 -8.52 11.51
N LEU A 118 10.69 -9.38 10.84
CA LEU A 118 12.06 -9.72 11.22
C LEU A 118 13.01 -9.29 10.11
N ALA A 119 14.08 -8.57 10.46
CA ALA A 119 15.13 -8.18 9.52
C ALA A 119 16.48 -8.74 9.98
N SER A 120 17.32 -9.07 9.01
CA SER A 120 18.70 -9.49 9.24
C SER A 120 19.56 -9.17 8.02
N GLU A 121 20.84 -8.91 8.25
CA GLU A 121 21.86 -8.81 7.19
C GLU A 121 22.23 -10.17 6.62
N GLN A 122 22.15 -11.22 7.45
CA GLN A 122 22.56 -12.58 7.11
C GLN A 122 21.32 -13.46 6.98
N LYS A 123 21.23 -14.20 5.88
CA LYS A 123 20.10 -15.10 5.60
C LYS A 123 20.01 -16.22 6.64
N GLU A 124 21.14 -16.77 7.05
CA GLU A 124 21.23 -17.84 8.05
C GLU A 124 20.72 -17.37 9.40
N ASP A 125 21.02 -16.13 9.78
CA ASP A 125 20.52 -15.57 11.03
C ASP A 125 19.00 -15.36 10.97
N LEU A 126 18.48 -14.91 9.83
CA LEU A 126 17.05 -14.76 9.63
C LEU A 126 16.33 -16.11 9.70
N GLN A 127 16.87 -17.15 9.06
CA GLN A 127 16.38 -18.52 9.15
C GLN A 127 16.30 -19.01 10.60
N ARG A 128 17.35 -18.79 11.39
CA ARG A 128 17.38 -19.15 12.82
C ARG A 128 16.33 -18.37 13.62
N GLN A 129 16.20 -17.06 13.38
CA GLN A 129 15.22 -16.23 14.06
C GLN A 129 13.79 -16.71 13.75
N THR A 130 13.47 -16.93 12.48
CA THR A 130 12.13 -17.42 12.07
C THR A 130 11.75 -18.71 12.77
N GLN A 131 12.69 -19.66 12.83
CA GLN A 131 12.46 -20.94 13.47
C GLN A 131 12.27 -20.77 14.99
N ALA A 132 13.10 -19.96 15.64
CA ALA A 132 12.95 -19.65 17.07
C ALA A 132 11.60 -19.00 17.39
N TRP A 133 11.13 -18.08 16.54
CA TRP A 133 9.82 -17.47 16.64
C TRP A 133 8.69 -18.50 16.46
N SER A 134 8.76 -19.35 15.43
CA SER A 134 7.75 -20.40 15.20
C SER A 134 7.63 -21.34 16.41
N GLU A 135 8.77 -21.86 16.89
CA GLU A 135 8.82 -22.76 18.05
C GLU A 135 8.31 -22.09 19.33
N ARG A 136 8.67 -20.81 19.54
CA ARG A 136 8.21 -20.06 20.71
C ARG A 136 6.71 -19.89 20.69
N LEU A 137 6.15 -19.42 19.58
CA LEU A 137 4.71 -19.20 19.43
C LEU A 137 3.95 -20.51 19.62
N ALA A 138 4.46 -21.61 19.05
CA ALA A 138 3.85 -22.94 19.18
C ALA A 138 3.76 -23.42 20.64
N ARG A 139 4.76 -23.13 21.48
CA ARG A 139 4.74 -23.47 22.92
C ARG A 139 3.60 -22.77 23.68
N PHE A 140 3.14 -21.62 23.20
CA PHE A 140 2.03 -20.87 23.79
C PHE A 140 0.72 -21.04 23.02
N GLY A 141 0.62 -22.07 22.15
CA GLY A 141 -0.60 -22.37 21.40
C GLY A 141 -0.88 -21.44 20.22
N LEU A 142 0.10 -20.62 19.84
CA LEU A 142 0.04 -19.74 18.67
C LEU A 142 0.73 -20.42 17.48
N ARG A 143 0.22 -20.22 16.27
CA ARG A 143 0.80 -20.84 15.06
C ARG A 143 1.06 -19.78 14.01
N LEU A 144 2.26 -19.87 13.41
CA LEU A 144 2.62 -19.08 12.24
C LEU A 144 1.78 -19.52 11.04
N ASN A 145 1.16 -18.58 10.33
CA ASN A 145 0.55 -18.89 9.04
C ASN A 145 1.61 -18.86 7.93
N VAL A 146 2.22 -20.03 7.69
CA VAL A 146 3.26 -20.24 6.67
C VAL A 146 2.80 -19.77 5.27
N LYS A 147 1.51 -19.91 4.93
CA LYS A 147 1.00 -19.52 3.61
C LYS A 147 0.98 -18.02 3.37
N LYS A 148 0.83 -17.23 4.44
CA LYS A 148 0.87 -15.76 4.38
C LYS A 148 2.22 -15.18 4.74
N THR A 149 3.11 -15.99 5.33
CA THR A 149 4.45 -15.56 5.66
C THR A 149 5.29 -15.48 4.38
N GLU A 150 5.82 -14.30 4.10
CA GLU A 150 6.64 -14.02 2.92
C GLU A 150 8.01 -13.50 3.35
N TYR A 151 9.01 -13.72 2.50
CA TYR A 151 10.32 -13.11 2.69
C TYR A 151 10.78 -12.37 1.43
N MET A 152 11.55 -11.32 1.65
CA MET A 152 12.13 -10.47 0.61
C MET A 152 13.62 -10.34 0.88
N THR A 153 14.44 -10.37 -0.16
CA THR A 153 15.89 -10.17 -0.04
C THR A 153 16.37 -9.21 -1.11
N THR A 154 17.35 -8.36 -0.76
CA THR A 154 18.04 -7.50 -1.71
C THR A 154 19.13 -8.25 -2.50
N ASN A 155 19.49 -9.48 -2.09
CA ASN A 155 20.47 -10.30 -2.78
C ASN A 155 19.83 -11.12 -3.91
N LEU A 156 20.03 -10.69 -5.16
CA LEU A 156 19.49 -11.37 -6.34
C LEU A 156 20.17 -12.72 -6.63
N ASP A 157 21.40 -12.92 -6.13
CA ASP A 157 22.18 -14.15 -6.36
C ASP A 157 21.84 -15.26 -5.35
N GLU A 158 21.03 -14.96 -4.33
CA GLU A 158 20.66 -15.90 -3.28
C GLU A 158 19.63 -16.90 -3.81
N LEU A 159 20.04 -18.15 -4.06
CA LEU A 159 19.16 -19.21 -4.57
C LEU A 159 18.48 -20.02 -3.46
N SER A 160 18.99 -19.91 -2.23
CA SER A 160 18.54 -20.74 -1.12
C SER A 160 17.35 -20.09 -0.40
N THR A 161 16.32 -20.88 -0.08
CA THR A 161 15.07 -20.36 0.53
C THR A 161 15.09 -20.39 2.06
N ILE A 162 14.14 -19.67 2.68
CA ILE A 162 13.89 -19.75 4.13
C ILE A 162 12.81 -20.80 4.36
N GLN A 163 12.99 -21.64 5.36
CA GLN A 163 12.05 -22.70 5.73
C GLN A 163 11.48 -22.49 7.13
N VAL A 164 10.22 -22.89 7.34
CA VAL A 164 9.61 -22.99 8.67
C VAL A 164 8.90 -24.32 8.77
N ASP A 165 9.23 -25.11 9.78
CA ASP A 165 8.66 -26.44 10.01
C ASP A 165 8.77 -27.35 8.76
N GLY A 166 9.89 -27.24 8.04
CA GLY A 166 10.16 -27.98 6.79
C GLY A 166 9.44 -27.47 5.55
N ASN A 167 8.70 -26.36 5.62
CA ASN A 167 8.01 -25.74 4.49
C ASN A 167 8.76 -24.50 4.00
N ASP A 168 8.95 -24.38 2.69
CA ASP A 168 9.55 -23.20 2.08
C ASP A 168 8.62 -21.98 2.21
N LEU A 169 9.16 -20.88 2.72
CA LEU A 169 8.49 -19.59 2.70
C LEU A 169 8.50 -19.02 1.28
N ARG A 170 7.46 -18.25 0.96
CA ARG A 170 7.35 -17.61 -0.34
C ARG A 170 8.31 -16.42 -0.43
N ARG A 171 9.24 -16.47 -1.39
CA ARG A 171 10.04 -15.30 -1.78
C ARG A 171 9.18 -14.33 -2.59
N THR A 172 9.33 -13.04 -2.34
CA THR A 172 8.69 -11.98 -3.13
C THR A 172 9.62 -10.80 -3.38
N ASP A 173 9.41 -10.10 -4.49
CA ASP A 173 10.13 -8.89 -4.86
C ASP A 173 9.48 -7.62 -4.29
N TYR A 174 8.22 -7.73 -3.88
CA TYR A 174 7.49 -6.69 -3.17
C TYR A 174 6.43 -7.32 -2.26
N PHE A 175 6.19 -6.72 -1.11
CA PHE A 175 5.12 -7.17 -0.21
C PHE A 175 4.46 -5.99 0.48
N LYS A 176 3.31 -6.25 1.09
CA LYS A 176 2.50 -5.25 1.77
C LYS A 176 2.64 -5.41 3.28
N TYR A 177 3.14 -4.39 3.96
CA TYR A 177 3.24 -4.29 5.41
C TYR A 177 2.41 -3.12 5.92
N LEU A 178 1.48 -3.35 6.84
CA LEU A 178 0.63 -2.30 7.46
C LEU A 178 -0.04 -1.35 6.46
N GLY A 179 -0.42 -1.89 5.31
CA GLY A 179 -1.06 -1.09 4.25
C GLY A 179 -0.10 -0.42 3.27
N SER A 180 1.21 -0.49 3.45
CA SER A 180 2.25 0.08 2.59
C SER A 180 3.01 -1.03 1.85
N THR A 181 3.37 -0.79 0.59
CA THR A 181 4.05 -1.75 -0.27
C THR A 181 5.55 -1.46 -0.27
N LEU A 182 6.34 -2.44 0.14
CA LEU A 182 7.80 -2.38 0.14
C LEU A 182 8.32 -3.19 -1.05
N SER A 183 9.41 -2.75 -1.66
CA SER A 183 10.02 -3.38 -2.82
C SER A 183 11.49 -3.71 -2.51
N ALA A 184 11.99 -4.84 -3.01
CA ALA A 184 13.34 -5.31 -2.76
C ALA A 184 14.41 -4.33 -3.28
N ASP A 185 14.09 -3.60 -4.36
CA ASP A 185 14.94 -2.55 -4.93
C ASP A 185 14.78 -1.18 -4.24
N GLY A 186 13.94 -1.08 -3.20
CA GLY A 186 13.62 0.16 -2.51
C GLY A 186 12.78 1.15 -3.32
N ASN A 187 12.26 0.76 -4.49
CA ASN A 187 11.50 1.64 -5.36
C ASN A 187 10.05 1.80 -4.87
N LEU A 188 9.54 3.02 -4.96
CA LEU A 188 8.20 3.40 -4.57
C LEU A 188 7.14 3.17 -5.66
N ALA A 189 7.53 2.70 -6.85
CA ALA A 189 6.63 2.58 -8.00
C ALA A 189 5.37 1.75 -7.70
N HIS A 190 5.53 0.59 -7.05
CA HIS A 190 4.41 -0.29 -6.66
C HIS A 190 3.51 0.38 -5.63
N GLU A 191 4.09 1.02 -4.62
CA GLU A 191 3.34 1.69 -3.56
C GLU A 191 2.53 2.88 -4.09
N VAL A 192 3.11 3.71 -4.96
CA VAL A 192 2.37 4.83 -5.58
C VAL A 192 1.21 4.32 -6.42
N VAL A 193 1.39 3.23 -7.17
CA VAL A 193 0.29 2.61 -7.94
C VAL A 193 -0.81 2.09 -7.00
N ALA A 194 -0.43 1.36 -5.95
CA ALA A 194 -1.37 0.82 -4.97
C ALA A 194 -2.19 1.94 -4.31
N ARG A 195 -1.52 3.02 -3.89
CA ARG A 195 -2.14 4.19 -3.25
C ARG A 195 -3.08 4.94 -4.20
N VAL A 196 -2.67 5.15 -5.45
CA VAL A 196 -3.51 5.76 -6.49
C VAL A 196 -4.76 4.92 -6.74
N ASN A 197 -4.61 3.60 -6.86
CA ASN A 197 -5.73 2.70 -7.08
C ASN A 197 -6.71 2.67 -5.89
N ALA A 198 -6.19 2.58 -4.67
CA ALA A 198 -6.99 2.64 -3.45
C ALA A 198 -7.77 3.96 -3.35
N THR A 199 -7.11 5.08 -3.69
CA THR A 199 -7.75 6.41 -3.71
C THR A 199 -8.86 6.46 -4.76
N TRP A 200 -8.65 5.90 -5.96
CA TRP A 200 -9.69 5.82 -6.99
C TRP A 200 -10.88 4.98 -6.54
N LEU A 201 -10.66 3.84 -5.90
CA LEU A 201 -11.74 3.02 -5.36
C LEU A 201 -12.54 3.79 -4.30
N LYS A 202 -11.85 4.47 -3.37
CA LYS A 202 -12.50 5.29 -2.36
C LYS A 202 -13.26 6.48 -2.96
N TRP A 203 -12.69 7.16 -3.95
CA TRP A 203 -13.37 8.25 -4.64
C TRP A 203 -14.64 7.75 -5.35
N ARG A 204 -14.55 6.61 -6.05
CA ARG A 204 -15.70 5.98 -6.74
C ARG A 204 -16.85 5.67 -5.78
N SER A 205 -16.55 5.13 -4.59
CA SER A 205 -17.59 4.86 -3.58
C SER A 205 -18.24 6.13 -3.04
N MET A 206 -17.61 7.29 -3.20
CA MET A 206 -18.11 8.59 -2.74
C MET A 206 -18.75 9.43 -3.86
N THR A 207 -18.91 8.89 -5.07
CA THR A 207 -19.46 9.63 -6.23
C THR A 207 -20.90 10.11 -6.00
N GLY A 208 -21.71 9.39 -5.24
CA GLY A 208 -23.06 9.85 -4.86
C GLY A 208 -23.07 11.17 -4.09
N VAL A 209 -21.95 11.54 -3.47
CA VAL A 209 -21.78 12.86 -2.82
C VAL A 209 -20.93 13.79 -3.68
N LEU A 210 -19.78 13.31 -4.14
CA LEU A 210 -18.79 14.12 -4.85
C LEU A 210 -19.25 14.55 -6.25
N CYS A 211 -20.15 13.80 -6.87
CA CYS A 211 -20.67 14.06 -8.21
C CYS A 211 -22.17 14.40 -8.21
N ASP A 212 -22.75 14.77 -7.07
CA ASP A 212 -24.13 15.28 -7.01
C ASP A 212 -24.15 16.81 -7.18
N LYS A 213 -24.86 17.30 -8.20
CA LYS A 213 -24.98 18.73 -8.49
C LYS A 213 -25.73 19.52 -7.41
N ASN A 214 -26.58 18.86 -6.62
CA ASN A 214 -27.37 19.48 -5.56
C ASN A 214 -26.56 19.69 -4.28
N ILE A 215 -25.40 19.03 -4.16
CA ILE A 215 -24.53 19.15 -3.01
C ILE A 215 -23.54 20.30 -3.23
N ALA A 216 -23.47 21.21 -2.26
CA ALA A 216 -22.58 22.35 -2.31
C ALA A 216 -21.10 21.95 -2.37
N ASP A 217 -20.32 22.67 -3.17
CA ASP A 217 -18.88 22.44 -3.36
C ASP A 217 -18.11 22.42 -2.03
N ARG A 218 -18.46 23.31 -1.09
CA ARG A 218 -17.87 23.34 0.25
C ARG A 218 -17.99 22.00 0.99
N PHE A 219 -19.11 21.30 0.86
CA PHE A 219 -19.32 19.99 1.49
C PHE A 219 -18.52 18.91 0.76
N LYS A 220 -18.58 18.89 -0.58
CA LYS A 220 -17.77 17.98 -1.40
C LYS A 220 -16.29 18.08 -1.08
N SER A 221 -15.78 19.29 -0.91
CA SER A 221 -14.38 19.54 -0.55
C SER A 221 -14.01 19.00 0.82
N LYS A 222 -14.91 19.12 1.82
CA LYS A 222 -14.70 18.49 3.13
C LYS A 222 -14.62 16.98 3.01
N VAL A 223 -15.56 16.36 2.29
CA VAL A 223 -15.58 14.91 2.05
C VAL A 223 -14.33 14.45 1.30
N TYR A 224 -13.96 15.14 0.23
CA TYR A 224 -12.73 14.83 -0.52
C TYR A 224 -11.50 14.87 0.39
N ARG A 225 -11.30 15.96 1.15
CA ARG A 225 -10.13 16.10 2.04
C ARG A 225 -10.09 15.04 3.14
N ALA A 226 -11.23 14.77 3.77
CA ALA A 226 -11.30 13.87 4.92
C ALA A 226 -11.24 12.39 4.53
N VAL A 227 -11.82 12.01 3.39
CA VAL A 227 -12.04 10.60 3.03
C VAL A 227 -11.17 10.15 1.85
N VAL A 228 -11.07 10.96 0.79
CA VAL A 228 -10.37 10.55 -0.44
C VAL A 228 -8.89 10.89 -0.34
N ARG A 229 -8.57 12.14 0.00
CA ARG A 229 -7.19 12.62 0.12
C ARG A 229 -6.44 11.92 1.26
N SER A 230 -7.11 11.60 2.36
CA SER A 230 -6.50 10.85 3.46
C SER A 230 -6.01 9.47 3.00
N VAL A 231 -6.79 8.77 2.15
CA VAL A 231 -6.35 7.51 1.54
C VAL A 231 -5.16 7.74 0.61
N ALA A 232 -5.13 8.83 -0.15
CA ALA A 232 -4.01 9.14 -1.04
C ALA A 232 -2.70 9.47 -0.30
N LEU A 233 -2.81 10.05 0.90
CA LEU A 233 -1.69 10.54 1.70
C LEU A 233 -1.32 9.60 2.85
N TYR A 234 -1.88 8.40 2.89
CA TYR A 234 -1.49 7.41 3.90
C TYR A 234 -0.07 6.90 3.63
N GLY A 235 0.80 6.98 4.65
CA GLY A 235 2.17 6.45 4.62
C GLY A 235 3.16 7.31 3.82
N VAL A 236 2.76 8.50 3.36
CA VAL A 236 3.59 9.34 2.49
C VAL A 236 4.67 10.12 3.23
N GLU A 237 4.59 10.19 4.56
CA GLU A 237 5.59 10.76 5.44
C GLU A 237 7.01 10.20 5.20
N CYS A 238 7.10 8.91 4.89
CA CYS A 238 8.35 8.21 4.63
C CYS A 238 8.73 8.17 3.13
N TRP A 239 7.90 8.69 2.23
CA TRP A 239 8.17 8.65 0.79
C TRP A 239 9.22 9.70 0.41
N PRO A 240 10.13 9.43 -0.53
CA PRO A 240 10.89 10.50 -1.17
C PRO A 240 9.94 11.37 -2.03
N ALA A 241 9.90 12.69 -1.79
CA ALA A 241 9.14 13.64 -2.63
C ALA A 241 9.88 13.92 -3.96
N THR A 242 9.94 12.89 -4.81
CA THR A 242 10.44 13.05 -6.17
C THR A 242 9.39 13.74 -7.04
N LYS A 243 9.84 14.41 -8.10
CA LYS A 243 8.93 15.04 -9.07
C LYS A 243 7.95 14.05 -9.70
N GLU A 244 8.39 12.81 -9.93
CA GLU A 244 7.53 11.77 -10.52
C GLU A 244 6.39 11.37 -9.57
N VAL A 245 6.69 11.17 -8.27
CA VAL A 245 5.67 10.87 -7.25
C VAL A 245 4.65 12.00 -7.16
N GLU A 246 5.12 13.25 -7.03
CA GLU A 246 4.27 14.43 -6.99
C GLU A 246 3.39 14.55 -8.24
N ARG A 247 3.95 14.29 -9.42
CA ARG A 247 3.25 14.33 -10.69
C ARG A 247 2.14 13.27 -10.73
N ARG A 248 2.41 12.01 -10.34
CA ARG A 248 1.40 10.94 -10.35
C ARG A 248 0.23 11.24 -9.43
N LEU A 249 0.51 11.70 -8.20
CA LEU A 249 -0.54 12.13 -7.26
C LEU A 249 -1.33 13.34 -7.78
N SER A 250 -0.65 14.32 -8.36
CA SER A 250 -1.28 15.53 -8.91
C SER A 250 -2.18 15.23 -10.09
N VAL A 251 -1.78 14.31 -10.98
CA VAL A 251 -2.61 13.86 -12.12
C VAL A 251 -3.88 13.16 -11.62
N MET A 252 -3.76 12.28 -10.62
CA MET A 252 -4.90 11.62 -10.00
C MET A 252 -5.85 12.65 -9.38
N GLU A 253 -5.35 13.53 -8.50
CA GLU A 253 -6.14 14.57 -7.85
C GLU A 253 -6.87 15.44 -8.88
N THR A 254 -6.15 15.95 -9.88
CA THR A 254 -6.71 16.85 -10.88
C THR A 254 -7.88 16.20 -11.62
N LYS A 255 -7.76 14.91 -11.96
CA LYS A 255 -8.85 14.17 -12.60
C LYS A 255 -10.06 14.10 -11.66
N MET A 256 -9.87 13.69 -10.42
CA MET A 256 -10.96 13.57 -9.43
C MET A 256 -11.67 14.92 -9.20
N LEU A 257 -10.91 16.01 -9.01
CA LEU A 257 -11.47 17.34 -8.76
C LEU A 257 -12.22 17.88 -9.98
N ARG A 258 -11.75 17.61 -11.20
CA ARG A 258 -12.48 17.94 -12.43
C ARG A 258 -13.85 17.28 -12.47
N TRP A 259 -13.91 15.97 -12.20
CA TRP A 259 -15.19 15.24 -12.13
C TRP A 259 -16.11 15.81 -11.04
N THR A 260 -15.58 16.10 -9.85
CA THR A 260 -16.34 16.69 -8.73
C THR A 260 -16.91 18.08 -9.08
N ALA A 261 -16.19 18.86 -9.88
CA ALA A 261 -16.61 20.19 -10.33
C ALA A 261 -17.46 20.17 -11.62
N PHE A 262 -17.75 18.99 -12.18
CA PHE A 262 -18.42 18.78 -13.47
C PHE A 262 -17.70 19.44 -14.65
N LEU A 263 -16.37 19.41 -14.62
CA LEU A 263 -15.52 19.99 -15.64
C LEU A 263 -14.89 18.90 -16.51
N THR A 264 -14.95 19.12 -17.80
CA THR A 264 -14.29 18.34 -18.84
C THR A 264 -12.94 18.98 -19.21
N ARG A 265 -12.22 18.35 -20.15
CA ARG A 265 -11.02 18.96 -20.75
C ARG A 265 -11.38 20.06 -21.76
N ALA A 266 -12.58 20.03 -22.33
CA ALA A 266 -13.02 21.00 -23.34
C ALA A 266 -13.23 22.39 -22.74
N ASP A 267 -13.54 22.48 -21.45
CA ASP A 267 -13.75 23.74 -20.73
C ASP A 267 -12.46 24.56 -20.58
N ARG A 268 -11.28 23.97 -20.86
CA ARG A 268 -9.95 24.63 -20.80
C ARG A 268 -9.66 25.39 -19.50
N ILE A 269 -10.33 25.04 -18.41
CA ILE A 269 -10.12 25.64 -17.09
C ILE A 269 -8.79 25.14 -16.50
N HIS A 270 -7.95 26.06 -16.04
CA HIS A 270 -6.69 25.76 -15.36
C HIS A 270 -6.91 25.00 -14.03
N ASN A 271 -6.00 24.09 -13.68
CA ASN A 271 -6.15 23.23 -12.50
C ASN A 271 -6.19 24.04 -11.19
N GLU A 272 -5.48 25.16 -11.15
CA GLU A 272 -5.42 26.11 -10.05
C GLU A 272 -6.81 26.69 -9.77
N LYS A 273 -7.56 27.05 -10.81
CA LYS A 273 -8.93 27.57 -10.67
C LYS A 273 -9.92 26.54 -10.14
N ILE A 274 -9.75 25.27 -10.50
CA ILE A 274 -10.56 24.17 -9.96
C ILE A 274 -10.30 24.00 -8.46
N ARG A 275 -9.03 24.05 -8.06
CA ARG A 275 -8.60 23.99 -6.66
C ARG A 275 -9.10 25.19 -5.85
N GLU A 276 -9.01 26.40 -6.41
CA GLU A 276 -9.55 27.62 -5.79
C GLU A 276 -11.06 27.50 -5.57
N ARG A 277 -11.83 27.10 -6.60
CA ARG A 277 -13.29 26.89 -6.49
C ARG A 277 -13.66 25.94 -5.37
N LEU A 278 -12.90 24.85 -5.23
CA LEU A 278 -13.16 23.83 -4.20
C LEU A 278 -12.51 24.19 -2.85
N GLY A 279 -11.64 25.20 -2.76
CA GLY A 279 -10.88 25.50 -1.54
C GLY A 279 -9.96 24.34 -1.13
N ILE A 280 -9.25 23.78 -2.11
CA ILE A 280 -8.42 22.57 -1.95
C ILE A 280 -6.96 22.90 -2.32
N ALA A 281 -6.04 22.86 -1.35
CA ALA A 281 -4.60 23.00 -1.61
C ALA A 281 -4.07 21.85 -2.48
N ALA A 282 -3.01 22.05 -3.26
CA ALA A 282 -2.47 20.99 -4.12
C ALA A 282 -1.95 19.79 -3.30
N ILE A 283 -2.15 18.58 -3.81
CA ILE A 283 -1.69 17.36 -3.11
C ILE A 283 -0.17 17.30 -2.94
N ALA A 284 0.60 17.86 -3.86
CA ALA A 284 2.06 17.92 -3.75
C ALA A 284 2.50 18.77 -2.55
N ASP A 285 1.83 19.90 -2.30
CA ASP A 285 2.12 20.75 -1.14
C ASP A 285 1.75 20.01 0.16
N LYS A 286 0.61 19.30 0.17
CA LYS A 286 0.22 18.48 1.32
C LYS A 286 1.15 17.30 1.58
N LEU A 287 1.67 16.67 0.53
CA LEU A 287 2.71 15.65 0.65
C LEU A 287 3.93 16.22 1.38
N ARG A 288 4.45 17.36 0.92
CA ARG A 288 5.62 18.01 1.54
C ARG A 288 5.33 18.45 2.98
N GLU A 289 4.17 19.04 3.24
CA GLU A 289 3.72 19.43 4.58
C GLU A 289 3.71 18.23 5.56
N ILE A 290 3.13 17.09 5.15
CA ILE A 290 3.07 15.89 5.98
C ILE A 290 4.46 15.38 6.31
N ARG A 291 5.34 15.31 5.31
CA ARG A 291 6.74 14.87 5.48
C ARG A 291 7.50 15.77 6.45
N LEU A 292 7.40 17.09 6.27
CA LEU A 292 8.09 18.06 7.14
C LEU A 292 7.56 18.01 8.57
N ARG A 293 6.23 17.89 8.73
CA ARG A 293 5.61 17.74 10.05
C ARG A 293 6.08 16.46 10.73
N TRP A 294 6.06 15.33 10.02
CA TRP A 294 6.56 14.05 10.53
C TRP A 294 8.04 14.14 10.91
N TYR A 295 8.88 14.67 10.03
CA TYR A 295 10.31 14.87 10.30
C TYR A 295 10.54 15.71 11.56
N GLY A 296 9.80 16.82 11.71
CA GLY A 296 9.85 17.62 12.93
C GLY A 296 9.42 16.85 14.19
N HIS A 297 8.43 15.96 14.09
CA HIS A 297 8.06 15.07 15.21
C HIS A 297 9.19 14.10 15.56
N VAL A 298 9.84 13.49 14.57
CA VAL A 298 10.97 12.58 14.79
C VAL A 298 12.16 13.30 15.43
N LEU A 299 12.49 14.51 14.98
CA LEU A 299 13.58 15.30 15.57
C LEU A 299 13.37 15.67 17.05
N ARG A 300 12.12 15.71 17.52
CA ARG A 300 11.79 16.00 18.92
C ARG A 300 11.55 14.73 19.75
N ALA A 301 11.56 13.56 19.11
CA ALA A 301 11.35 12.30 19.80
C ALA A 301 12.63 11.89 20.55
N ASN A 302 12.46 11.05 21.57
CA ASN A 302 13.61 10.47 22.27
C ASN A 302 14.40 9.53 21.35
N GLU A 303 15.68 9.37 21.65
CA GLU A 303 16.64 8.55 20.87
C GLU A 303 16.25 7.07 20.78
N ASP A 304 15.48 6.56 21.75
CA ASP A 304 15.01 5.17 21.81
C ASP A 304 13.75 4.91 20.96
N THR A 305 13.12 5.94 20.41
CA THR A 305 11.91 5.75 19.60
C THR A 305 12.24 5.13 18.25
N ILE A 306 11.40 4.20 17.80
CA ILE A 306 11.59 3.45 16.53
C ILE A 306 11.82 4.39 15.33
N CYS A 307 11.08 5.50 15.26
CA CYS A 307 11.23 6.46 14.16
C CYS A 307 12.56 7.21 14.19
N LYS A 308 13.09 7.51 15.38
CA LYS A 308 14.37 8.20 15.57
C LYS A 308 15.53 7.26 15.23
N VAL A 309 15.49 6.04 15.76
CA VAL A 309 16.42 4.96 15.39
C VAL A 309 16.43 4.72 13.88
N GLY A 310 15.25 4.66 13.25
CA GLY A 310 15.15 4.47 11.80
C GLY A 310 15.67 5.66 10.97
N LEU A 311 15.56 6.89 11.47
CA LEU A 311 16.11 8.08 10.81
C LEU A 311 17.64 8.12 10.89
N ASP A 312 18.19 7.75 12.04
CA ASP A 312 19.62 7.80 12.33
C ASP A 312 20.36 6.52 11.91
N LEU A 313 19.63 5.56 11.32
CA LEU A 313 20.20 4.31 10.81
C LEU A 313 21.16 4.56 9.64
N GLU A 314 22.44 4.25 9.85
CA GLU A 314 23.43 4.26 8.79
C GLU A 314 23.34 2.98 7.95
N VAL A 315 22.95 3.13 6.68
CA VAL A 315 22.90 2.00 5.74
C VAL A 315 24.19 1.99 4.89
N PRO A 316 25.06 0.98 5.03
CA PRO A 316 26.29 0.90 4.23
C PRO A 316 25.96 0.65 2.74
N GLY A 317 26.57 1.48 1.89
CA GLY A 317 26.45 1.38 0.44
C GLY A 317 26.64 2.72 -0.26
N LYS A 318 27.07 2.70 -1.53
CA LYS A 318 27.10 3.91 -2.35
C LYS A 318 25.72 4.16 -2.95
N ARG A 319 25.21 5.38 -2.77
CA ARG A 319 24.06 5.84 -3.56
C ARG A 319 24.43 5.77 -5.05
N PRO A 320 23.65 5.09 -5.90
CA PRO A 320 23.86 5.13 -7.34
C PRO A 320 23.86 6.59 -7.83
N LYS A 321 24.78 6.97 -8.71
CA LYS A 321 24.76 8.29 -9.33
C LYS A 321 23.43 8.45 -10.04
N GLY A 322 22.58 9.35 -9.53
CA GLY A 322 21.30 9.66 -10.16
C GLY A 322 21.51 10.21 -11.57
N ASP A 323 20.72 9.72 -12.52
CA ASP A 323 20.64 10.32 -13.84
C ASP A 323 20.09 11.76 -13.71
N ARG A 324 20.71 12.72 -14.39
CA ARG A 324 20.55 14.18 -14.18
C ARG A 324 19.16 14.74 -14.50
N SER A 325 18.18 13.89 -14.80
CA SER A 325 16.78 14.24 -14.98
C SER A 325 15.97 14.31 -13.67
N ASN A 326 16.49 13.74 -12.58
CA ASN A 326 15.84 13.73 -11.26
C ASN A 326 16.73 14.41 -10.20
N GLY A 327 16.54 15.73 -10.02
CA GLY A 327 17.21 16.55 -9.00
C GLY A 327 17.07 15.94 -7.61
N GLY A 328 18.19 15.43 -7.09
CA GLY A 328 18.28 14.73 -5.82
C GLY A 328 18.41 15.65 -4.61
N LEU A 329 17.96 15.13 -3.48
CA LEU A 329 18.23 15.50 -2.08
C LEU A 329 19.41 16.48 -1.90
N THR A 330 19.09 17.70 -1.47
CA THR A 330 20.01 18.57 -0.75
C THR A 330 20.13 18.07 0.69
N HIS A 331 21.35 17.83 1.15
CA HIS A 331 21.67 17.84 2.58
C HIS A 331 21.13 19.14 3.18
N PHE A 332 20.30 19.04 4.22
CA PHE A 332 20.02 20.17 5.11
C PHE A 332 21.03 20.11 6.25
N THR A 333 22.17 20.77 6.08
CA THR A 333 22.95 21.26 7.22
C THR A 333 22.31 22.57 7.67
N PRO A 334 21.88 22.71 8.94
CA PRO A 334 21.51 24.02 9.47
C PRO A 334 22.79 24.86 9.62
N THR A 335 22.85 26.03 8.98
CA THR A 335 23.68 27.15 9.47
C THR A 335 22.87 28.00 10.40
#